data_AF-A0A7S2FAT7-F1
#
_entry.id   AF-A0A7S2FAT7-F1
#
_cell.length_a   1.000
_cell.length_b   1.000
_cell.length_c   1.000
_cell.angle_alpha   90.00
_cell.angle_beta   90.00
_cell.angle_gamma   90.00
#
_symmetry.space_group_name_H-M   'P 1'
#
loop_
_entity.id
_entity.type
_entity.pdbx_description
1 polymer ?
#
loop_
_entity_poly.entity_id
_entity_poly.type
_entity_poly.pdbx_seq_one_letter_code
_entity_poly.pdbx_strand_id
1 'polypeptide(L)'
;SIMGDLAQLETAEEAEGEEEEGAVSLDEETQLDYDNLKEAVLVQTSADKSQLESLQKQQTSEQSSNAQLESDLLNLDDKIDTDQSRLDELIARDKKMKQTVKESKIEHDDVQAQLDQLSRKEEAERSRLLEAQAELDEVAKQVNEGRDRRQQSRHDQQWSDTLMTLKRLFPGVRGRLIDLCKPTQQKYNRAVTVSAGKFMDAIVVDTQNTGYECIKYLREHRVGSRHFIPLKGIRSKPVNTYLRSLKPRNIHLLVDVIECEADIKPAVQ
;
A
#
# COMPACT_ATOMS: atom_id res chain seq x y z
N SER A 1 7.45 -88.06 24.40
CA SER A 1 6.88 -86.93 25.16
C SER A 1 6.85 -87.39 26.59
N ILE A 2 7.61 -86.76 27.49
CA ILE A 2 7.78 -87.22 28.88
C ILE A 2 6.43 -87.27 29.62
N MET A 3 5.45 -86.46 29.20
CA MET A 3 4.07 -86.55 29.70
C MET A 3 3.32 -87.83 29.27
N GLY A 4 3.70 -88.44 28.14
CA GLY A 4 3.15 -89.73 27.72
C GLY A 4 3.68 -90.89 28.57
N ASP A 5 4.92 -90.79 29.04
CA ASP A 5 5.54 -91.82 29.89
C ASP A 5 5.10 -91.67 31.35
N LEU A 6 4.78 -90.45 31.81
CA LEU A 6 4.19 -90.20 33.13
C LEU A 6 2.75 -90.71 33.20
N ALA A 7 1.94 -90.47 32.16
CA ALA A 7 0.59 -91.00 32.07
C ALA A 7 0.59 -92.53 32.05
N GLN A 8 1.58 -93.17 31.43
CA GLN A 8 1.73 -94.63 31.44
C GLN A 8 2.09 -95.18 32.83
N LEU A 9 2.87 -94.45 33.63
CA LEU A 9 3.21 -94.81 35.01
C LEU A 9 2.04 -94.61 35.98
N GLU A 10 1.28 -93.52 35.84
CA GLU A 10 0.07 -93.28 36.64
C GLU A 10 -1.03 -94.30 36.29
N THR A 11 -1.20 -94.65 35.01
CA THR A 11 -2.10 -95.74 34.61
C THR A 11 -1.61 -97.12 35.04
N ALA A 12 -0.29 -97.32 35.25
CA ALA A 12 0.24 -98.57 35.79
C ALA A 12 0.02 -98.67 37.30
N GLU A 13 0.11 -97.56 38.04
CA GLU A 13 -0.28 -97.48 39.47
C GLU A 13 -1.80 -97.64 39.66
N GLU A 14 -2.63 -97.10 38.75
CA GLU A 14 -4.10 -97.32 38.78
C GLU A 14 -4.49 -98.74 38.30
N ALA A 15 -3.76 -99.34 37.36
CA ALA A 15 -4.01 -100.71 36.89
C ALA A 15 -3.55 -101.80 37.88
N GLU A 16 -2.51 -101.55 38.69
CA GLU A 16 -2.17 -102.42 39.83
C GLU A 16 -3.22 -102.37 40.96
N GLY A 17 -4.16 -101.41 40.92
CA GLY A 17 -5.28 -101.31 41.85
C GLY A 17 -6.49 -102.20 41.52
N GLU A 18 -6.54 -102.84 40.34
CA GLU A 18 -7.72 -103.60 39.90
C GLU A 18 -7.48 -105.09 39.54
N GLU A 19 -6.26 -105.63 39.70
CA GLU A 19 -6.02 -107.07 39.50
C GLU A 19 -5.62 -107.79 40.81
N GLU A 20 -6.38 -108.86 41.10
CA GLU A 20 -6.21 -109.89 42.15
C GLU A 20 -6.71 -109.59 43.58
N GLU A 21 -8.04 -109.55 43.76
CA GLU A 21 -8.67 -110.12 44.97
C GLU A 21 -8.60 -111.67 44.94
N GLY A 22 -7.38 -112.21 44.87
CA GLY A 22 -7.07 -113.62 45.08
C GLY A 22 -6.46 -113.77 46.47
N ALA A 23 -7.24 -114.26 47.43
CA ALA A 23 -6.78 -114.49 48.80
C ALA A 23 -5.64 -115.53 48.85
N VAL A 24 -4.40 -115.06 48.71
CA VAL A 24 -3.19 -115.81 49.04
C VAL A 24 -2.87 -115.51 50.52
N SER A 25 -3.00 -116.52 51.38
CA SER A 25 -2.58 -116.40 52.77
C SER A 25 -1.06 -116.31 52.83
N LEU A 26 -0.55 -115.08 52.84
CA LEU A 26 0.83 -114.77 53.16
C LEU A 26 1.02 -114.99 54.67
N ASP A 27 2.01 -115.80 55.06
CA ASP A 27 2.40 -115.95 56.47
C ASP A 27 2.76 -114.57 57.05
N GLU A 28 2.38 -114.29 58.30
CA GLU A 28 2.59 -113.00 58.99
C GLU A 28 4.04 -112.48 58.88
N GLU A 29 5.01 -113.39 58.76
CA GLU A 29 6.44 -113.08 58.59
C GLU A 29 6.76 -112.46 57.22
N THR A 30 6.09 -112.89 56.15
CA THR A 30 6.30 -112.39 54.77
C THR A 30 5.62 -111.03 54.51
N GLN A 31 4.51 -110.73 55.18
CA GLN A 31 3.89 -109.41 55.15
C GLN A 31 4.74 -108.37 55.91
N LEU A 32 5.29 -108.76 57.06
CA LEU A 32 6.22 -107.92 57.83
C LEU A 32 7.48 -107.59 57.03
N ASP A 33 8.09 -108.57 56.35
CA ASP A 33 9.26 -108.33 55.50
C ASP A 33 8.95 -107.43 54.30
N TYR A 34 7.76 -107.57 53.69
CA TYR A 34 7.29 -106.69 52.62
C TYR A 34 7.07 -105.25 53.13
N ASP A 35 6.41 -105.08 54.28
CA ASP A 35 6.16 -103.76 54.88
C ASP A 35 7.46 -103.09 55.32
N ASN A 36 8.41 -103.83 55.88
CA ASN A 36 9.74 -103.34 56.23
C ASN A 36 10.54 -102.92 54.98
N LEU A 37 10.47 -103.69 53.90
CA LEU A 37 11.14 -103.35 52.64
C LEU A 37 10.49 -102.13 51.98
N LYS A 38 9.16 -102.03 52.03
CA LYS A 38 8.38 -100.89 51.53
C LYS A 38 8.69 -99.62 52.32
N GLU A 39 8.77 -99.69 53.65
CA GLU A 39 9.22 -98.57 54.49
C GLU A 39 10.67 -98.18 54.20
N ALA A 40 11.58 -99.14 54.06
CA ALA A 40 12.98 -98.85 53.74
C ALA A 40 13.15 -98.16 52.38
N VAL A 41 12.40 -98.62 51.36
CA VAL A 41 12.36 -98.00 50.03
C VAL A 41 11.69 -96.64 50.08
N LEU A 42 10.60 -96.46 50.83
CA LEU A 42 9.93 -95.16 51.03
C LEU A 42 10.83 -94.15 51.72
N VAL A 43 11.58 -94.56 52.75
CA VAL A 43 12.51 -93.68 53.45
C VAL A 43 13.65 -93.26 52.52
N GLN A 44 14.22 -94.18 51.73
CA GLN A 44 15.26 -93.84 50.75
C GLN A 44 14.74 -92.97 49.59
N THR A 45 13.54 -93.23 49.07
CA THR A 45 12.98 -92.52 47.92
C THR A 45 12.24 -91.22 48.28
N SER A 46 11.87 -90.99 49.54
CA SER A 46 11.16 -89.77 49.97
C SER A 46 12.01 -88.50 49.81
N ALA A 47 13.31 -88.58 50.12
CA ALA A 47 14.25 -87.48 49.95
C ALA A 47 14.44 -87.15 48.47
N ASP A 48 14.62 -88.18 47.64
CA ASP A 48 14.78 -88.03 46.19
C ASP A 48 13.50 -87.52 45.53
N LYS A 49 12.31 -88.03 45.92
CA LYS A 49 11.00 -87.51 45.45
C LYS A 49 10.81 -86.04 45.82
N SER A 50 11.13 -85.64 47.05
CA SER A 50 11.01 -84.24 47.47
C SER A 50 11.96 -83.32 46.71
N GLN A 51 13.20 -83.76 46.46
CA GLN A 51 14.13 -83.03 45.60
C GLN A 51 13.62 -82.93 44.16
N LEU A 52 13.07 -84.00 43.61
CA LEU A 52 12.52 -84.05 42.26
C LEU A 52 11.32 -83.11 42.10
N GLU A 53 10.41 -83.06 43.07
CA GLU A 53 9.30 -82.08 43.10
C GLU A 53 9.80 -80.63 43.19
N SER A 54 10.85 -80.38 44.00
CA SER A 54 11.43 -79.03 44.11
C SER A 54 12.06 -78.59 42.80
N LEU A 55 12.79 -79.48 42.12
CA LEU A 55 13.40 -79.25 40.82
C LEU A 55 12.34 -79.07 39.73
N GLN A 56 11.23 -79.82 39.76
CA GLN A 56 10.11 -79.65 38.83
C GLN A 56 9.41 -78.29 39.02
N LYS A 57 9.18 -77.86 40.27
CA LYS A 57 8.63 -76.51 40.54
C LYS A 57 9.58 -75.41 40.07
N GLN A 58 10.88 -75.60 40.26
CA GLN A 58 11.89 -74.66 39.78
C GLN A 58 11.94 -74.63 38.25
N GLN A 59 11.91 -75.79 37.59
CA GLN A 59 11.87 -75.91 36.13
C GLN A 59 10.62 -75.24 35.53
N THR A 60 9.45 -75.44 36.12
CA THR A 60 8.20 -74.80 35.65
C THR A 60 8.20 -73.28 35.89
N SER A 61 8.77 -72.81 37.00
CA SER A 61 9.00 -71.38 37.24
C SER A 61 9.98 -70.77 36.23
N GLU A 62 11.06 -71.47 35.89
CA GLU A 62 12.03 -71.01 34.91
C GLU A 62 11.44 -71.04 33.49
N GLN A 63 10.66 -72.06 33.14
CA GLN A 63 9.95 -72.14 31.86
C GLN A 63 8.93 -71.01 31.68
N SER A 64 8.14 -70.71 32.71
CA SER A 64 7.21 -69.58 32.67
C SER A 64 7.93 -68.23 32.58
N SER A 65 9.05 -68.06 33.29
CA SER A 65 9.90 -66.87 33.16
C SER A 65 10.51 -66.73 31.77
N ASN A 66 10.96 -67.83 31.14
CA ASN A 66 11.49 -67.82 29.78
C ASN A 66 10.40 -67.47 28.77
N ALA A 67 9.21 -68.04 28.88
CA ALA A 67 8.09 -67.72 28.01
C ALA A 67 7.69 -66.24 28.11
N GLN A 68 7.75 -65.65 29.31
CA GLN A 68 7.52 -64.22 29.51
C GLN A 68 8.60 -63.37 28.82
N LEU A 69 9.88 -63.72 28.98
CA LEU A 69 11.00 -63.03 28.35
C LEU A 69 10.95 -63.13 26.82
N GLU A 70 10.58 -64.29 26.28
CA GLU A 70 10.38 -64.48 24.84
C GLU A 70 9.24 -63.61 24.32
N SER A 71 8.12 -63.51 25.04
CA SER A 71 7.04 -62.61 24.68
C SER A 71 7.46 -61.14 24.74
N ASP A 72 8.24 -60.75 25.74
CA ASP A 72 8.73 -59.38 25.88
C ASP A 72 9.73 -59.02 24.78
N LEU A 73 10.61 -59.96 24.38
CA LEU A 73 11.52 -59.79 23.24
C LEU A 73 10.75 -59.56 21.94
N LEU A 74 9.71 -60.35 21.68
CA LEU A 74 8.88 -60.23 20.48
C LEU A 74 8.16 -58.87 20.45
N ASN A 75 7.61 -58.44 21.58
CA ASN A 75 6.99 -57.12 21.73
C ASN A 75 7.99 -55.95 21.54
N LEU A 76 9.25 -56.14 21.94
CA LEU A 76 10.31 -55.15 21.74
C LEU A 76 10.74 -55.08 20.27
N ASP A 77 10.82 -56.21 19.58
CA ASP A 77 11.15 -56.28 18.15
C ASP A 77 10.08 -55.58 17.31
N ASP A 78 8.80 -55.83 17.59
CA ASP A 78 7.67 -55.12 16.96
C ASP A 78 7.73 -53.60 17.18
N LYS A 79 8.16 -53.17 18.38
CA LYS A 79 8.35 -51.74 18.69
C LYS A 79 9.51 -51.13 17.91
N ILE A 80 10.61 -51.86 17.77
CA ILE A 80 11.76 -51.43 16.99
C ILE A 80 11.34 -51.25 15.53
N ASP A 81 10.68 -52.23 14.93
CA ASP A 81 10.23 -52.18 13.53
C ASP A 81 9.23 -51.04 13.27
N THR A 82 8.31 -50.81 14.20
CA THR A 82 7.35 -49.70 14.09
C THR A 82 8.02 -48.34 14.23
N ASP A 83 8.97 -48.19 15.15
CA ASP A 83 9.72 -46.94 15.30
C ASP A 83 10.70 -46.70 14.13
N GLN A 84 11.28 -47.77 13.56
CA GLN A 84 12.09 -47.70 12.34
C GLN A 84 11.26 -47.16 11.16
N SER A 85 10.06 -47.71 10.97
CA SER A 85 9.14 -47.28 9.92
C SER A 85 8.73 -45.81 10.08
N ARG A 86 8.46 -45.38 11.33
CA ARG A 86 8.18 -43.96 11.64
C ARG A 86 9.36 -43.06 11.36
N LEU A 87 10.57 -43.50 11.66
CA LEU A 87 11.79 -42.73 11.40
C LEU A 87 11.96 -42.49 9.90
N ASP A 88 11.76 -43.53 9.08
CA ASP A 88 11.85 -43.43 7.62
C ASP A 88 10.78 -42.48 7.04
N GLU A 89 9.55 -42.54 7.54
CA GLU A 89 8.49 -41.60 7.17
C GLU A 89 8.85 -40.15 7.51
N LEU A 90 9.41 -39.91 8.70
CA LEU A 90 9.83 -38.59 9.14
C LEU A 90 10.99 -38.05 8.30
N ILE A 91 11.96 -38.90 7.93
CA ILE A 91 13.07 -38.54 7.04
C ILE A 91 12.55 -38.17 5.65
N ALA A 92 11.63 -38.96 5.09
CA ALA A 92 11.01 -38.67 3.80
C ALA A 92 10.24 -37.34 3.82
N ARG A 93 9.51 -37.08 4.93
CA ARG A 93 8.77 -35.84 5.13
C ARG A 93 9.69 -34.62 5.26
N ASP A 94 10.78 -34.73 6.02
CA ASP A 94 11.79 -33.67 6.16
C ASP A 94 12.43 -33.33 4.80
N LYS A 95 12.78 -34.36 4.02
CA LYS A 95 13.34 -34.16 2.66
C LYS A 95 12.36 -33.42 1.75
N LYS A 96 11.08 -33.80 1.75
CA LYS A 96 10.03 -33.12 0.98
C LYS A 96 9.84 -31.67 1.44
N MET A 97 9.79 -31.43 2.75
CA MET A 97 9.64 -30.09 3.33
C MET A 97 10.81 -29.19 2.92
N LYS A 98 12.05 -29.69 3.01
CA LYS A 98 13.25 -28.95 2.57
C LYS A 98 13.22 -28.60 1.09
N GLN A 99 12.68 -29.47 0.25
CA GLN A 99 12.50 -29.19 -1.17
C GLN A 99 11.48 -28.08 -1.40
N THR A 100 10.28 -28.18 -0.79
CA THR A 100 9.25 -27.15 -0.91
C THR A 100 9.71 -25.79 -0.39
N VAL A 101 10.48 -25.75 0.70
CA VAL A 101 11.06 -24.49 1.21
C VAL A 101 12.06 -23.88 0.21
N LYS A 102 12.84 -24.69 -0.49
CA LYS A 102 13.75 -24.20 -1.53
C LYS A 102 12.99 -23.63 -2.73
N GLU A 103 11.99 -24.37 -3.22
CA GLU A 103 11.13 -23.93 -4.33
C GLU A 103 10.41 -22.63 -3.99
N SER A 104 9.79 -22.55 -2.81
CA SER A 104 9.11 -21.34 -2.35
C SER A 104 10.05 -20.14 -2.16
N LYS A 105 11.30 -20.36 -1.74
CA LYS A 105 12.30 -19.28 -1.67
C LYS A 105 12.65 -18.73 -3.05
N ILE A 106 12.84 -19.61 -4.04
CA ILE A 106 13.13 -19.19 -5.41
C ILE A 106 11.97 -18.38 -5.98
N GLU A 107 10.72 -18.85 -5.79
CA GLU A 107 9.52 -18.13 -6.22
C GLU A 107 9.40 -16.77 -5.51
N HIS A 108 9.66 -16.72 -4.21
CA HIS A 108 9.64 -15.47 -3.45
C HIS A 108 10.67 -14.46 -3.98
N ASP A 109 11.90 -14.91 -4.23
CA ASP A 109 12.97 -14.04 -4.74
C ASP A 109 12.67 -13.54 -6.15
N ASP A 110 12.06 -14.36 -7.01
CA ASP A 110 11.61 -13.95 -8.35
C ASP A 110 10.49 -12.90 -8.28
N VAL A 111 9.46 -13.16 -7.46
CA VAL A 111 8.35 -12.21 -7.28
C VAL A 111 8.84 -10.89 -6.68
N GLN A 112 9.78 -10.95 -5.72
CA GLN A 112 10.38 -9.75 -5.14
C GLN A 112 11.16 -8.95 -6.20
N ALA A 113 11.93 -9.61 -7.05
CA ALA A 113 12.66 -8.96 -8.14
C ALA A 113 11.71 -8.31 -9.16
N GLN A 114 10.59 -8.96 -9.48
CA GLN A 114 9.55 -8.39 -10.36
C GLN A 114 8.89 -7.17 -9.72
N LEU A 115 8.59 -7.22 -8.42
CA LEU A 115 8.02 -6.10 -7.67
C LEU A 115 8.95 -4.88 -7.68
N ASP A 116 10.25 -5.10 -7.42
CA ASP A 116 11.25 -4.04 -7.45
C ASP A 116 11.38 -3.41 -8.85
N GLN A 117 11.32 -4.23 -9.91
CA GLN A 117 11.32 -3.72 -11.29
C GLN A 117 10.07 -2.91 -11.62
N LEU A 118 8.89 -3.37 -11.19
CA LEU A 118 7.63 -2.65 -11.40
C LEU A 118 7.61 -1.33 -10.64
N SER A 119 8.08 -1.30 -9.40
CA SER A 119 8.20 -0.08 -8.61
C SER A 119 9.10 0.96 -9.28
N ARG A 120 10.26 0.55 -9.81
CA ARG A 120 11.15 1.46 -10.57
C ARG A 120 10.50 2.00 -11.85
N LYS A 121 9.74 1.16 -12.56
CA LYS A 121 9.00 1.59 -13.75
C LYS A 121 7.89 2.59 -13.39
N GLU A 122 7.15 2.34 -12.32
CA GLU A 122 6.11 3.25 -11.82
C GLU A 122 6.71 4.62 -11.49
N GLU A 123 7.83 4.66 -10.78
CA GLU A 123 8.48 5.91 -10.40
C GLU A 123 9.01 6.70 -11.62
N ALA A 124 9.55 6.00 -12.62
CA ALA A 124 9.96 6.60 -13.88
C ALA A 124 8.78 7.19 -14.67
N GLU A 125 7.67 6.45 -14.79
CA GLU A 125 6.47 6.92 -15.49
C GLU A 125 5.78 8.07 -14.74
N ARG A 126 5.79 8.04 -13.40
CA ARG A 126 5.29 9.15 -12.59
C ARG A 126 6.11 10.42 -12.81
N SER A 127 7.43 10.30 -12.93
CA SER A 127 8.31 11.44 -13.22
C SER A 127 8.02 12.01 -14.62
N ARG A 128 7.86 11.15 -15.64
CA ARG A 128 7.46 11.55 -16.99
C ARG A 128 6.11 12.25 -17.03
N LEU A 129 5.13 11.76 -16.26
CA LEU A 129 3.81 12.40 -16.15
C LEU A 129 3.90 13.81 -15.57
N LEU A 130 4.74 14.01 -14.54
CA LEU A 130 4.94 15.34 -13.95
C LEU A 130 5.62 16.31 -14.93
N GLU A 131 6.62 15.84 -15.69
CA GLU A 131 7.27 16.64 -16.74
C GLU A 131 6.28 17.02 -17.84
N ALA A 132 5.51 16.05 -18.37
CA ALA A 132 4.51 16.29 -19.40
C ALA A 132 3.40 17.25 -18.92
N GLN A 133 2.98 17.15 -17.65
CA GLN A 133 2.00 18.07 -17.08
C GLN A 133 2.56 19.49 -16.97
N ALA A 134 3.82 19.65 -16.56
CA ALA A 134 4.47 20.95 -16.48
C ALA A 134 4.61 21.60 -17.88
N GLU A 135 4.97 20.81 -18.90
CA GLU A 135 5.00 21.27 -20.29
C GLU A 135 3.61 21.69 -20.78
N LEU A 136 2.58 20.91 -20.48
CA LEU A 136 1.20 21.22 -20.85
C LEU A 136 0.73 22.53 -20.22
N ASP A 137 1.00 22.73 -18.93
CA ASP A 137 0.63 23.95 -18.19
C ASP A 137 1.33 25.19 -18.77
N GLU A 138 2.62 25.07 -19.13
CA GLU A 138 3.37 26.16 -19.76
C GLU A 138 2.83 26.48 -21.16
N VAL A 139 2.57 25.47 -21.99
CA VAL A 139 1.96 25.67 -23.32
C VAL A 139 0.58 26.29 -23.19
N ALA A 140 -0.24 25.83 -22.24
CA ALA A 140 -1.57 26.39 -22.00
C ALA A 140 -1.50 27.87 -21.60
N LYS A 141 -0.53 28.23 -20.73
CA LYS A 141 -0.28 29.62 -20.35
C LYS A 141 0.12 30.47 -21.56
N GLN A 142 1.04 30.01 -22.40
CA GLN A 142 1.46 30.72 -23.61
C GLN A 142 0.31 30.92 -24.60
N VAL A 143 -0.56 29.92 -24.78
CA VAL A 143 -1.75 30.02 -25.62
C VAL A 143 -2.72 31.07 -25.08
N ASN A 144 -2.99 31.05 -23.78
CA ASN A 144 -3.87 32.03 -23.14
C ASN A 144 -3.31 33.45 -23.25
N GLU A 145 -2.03 33.66 -22.95
CA GLU A 145 -1.38 34.96 -23.13
C GLU A 145 -1.41 35.42 -24.59
N GLY A 146 -1.19 34.50 -25.55
CA GLY A 146 -1.27 34.79 -26.97
C GLY A 146 -2.68 35.17 -27.41
N ARG A 147 -3.71 34.51 -26.86
CA ARG A 147 -5.12 34.81 -27.11
C ARG A 147 -5.50 36.19 -26.56
N ASP A 148 -5.10 36.48 -25.32
CA ASP A 148 -5.38 37.77 -24.67
C ASP A 148 -4.71 38.92 -25.42
N ARG A 149 -3.43 38.75 -25.82
CA ARG A 149 -2.71 39.73 -26.65
C ARG A 149 -3.42 39.97 -27.98
N ARG A 150 -3.89 38.91 -28.66
CA ARG A 150 -4.63 39.04 -29.93
C ARG A 150 -5.98 39.73 -29.74
N GLN A 151 -6.71 39.41 -28.68
CA GLN A 151 -8.00 40.03 -28.38
C GLN A 151 -7.83 41.51 -28.06
N GLN A 152 -6.84 41.86 -27.23
CA GLN A 152 -6.51 43.25 -26.92
C GLN A 152 -6.11 44.02 -28.17
N SER A 153 -5.22 43.46 -29.00
CA SER A 153 -4.80 44.10 -30.25
C SER A 153 -5.97 44.32 -31.23
N ARG A 154 -6.90 43.37 -31.33
CA ARG A 154 -8.09 43.52 -32.18
C ARG A 154 -9.02 44.61 -31.66
N HIS A 155 -9.25 44.65 -30.35
CA HIS A 155 -10.06 45.67 -29.72
C HIS A 155 -9.45 47.07 -29.90
N ASP A 156 -8.13 47.20 -29.74
CA ASP A 156 -7.42 48.46 -29.91
C ASP A 156 -7.44 48.94 -31.38
N GLN A 157 -7.30 48.02 -32.35
CA GLN A 157 -7.43 48.33 -33.78
C GLN A 157 -8.86 48.78 -34.13
N GLN A 158 -9.87 47.99 -33.77
CA GLN A 158 -11.28 48.33 -34.01
C GLN A 158 -11.62 49.70 -33.42
N TRP A 159 -11.07 49.99 -32.24
CA TRP A 159 -11.27 51.29 -31.61
C TRP A 159 -10.56 52.42 -32.35
N SER A 160 -9.31 52.22 -32.78
CA SER A 160 -8.58 53.18 -33.59
C SER A 160 -9.30 53.53 -34.89
N ASP A 161 -9.98 52.57 -35.52
CA ASP A 161 -10.79 52.80 -36.71
C ASP A 161 -12.08 53.58 -36.39
N THR A 162 -12.71 53.28 -35.25
CA THR A 162 -13.92 53.97 -34.78
C THR A 162 -13.63 55.43 -34.42
N LEU A 163 -12.68 55.65 -33.51
CA LEU A 163 -11.57 56.58 -33.71
C LEU A 163 -11.64 57.61 -34.84
N MET A 164 -11.00 57.21 -35.94
CA MET A 164 -10.89 57.97 -37.18
C MET A 164 -12.25 58.29 -37.80
N THR A 165 -13.21 57.36 -37.69
CA THR A 165 -14.56 57.56 -38.22
C THR A 165 -15.29 58.68 -37.48
N LEU A 166 -15.22 58.71 -36.14
CA LEU A 166 -15.78 59.79 -35.32
C LEU A 166 -15.14 61.13 -35.65
N LYS A 167 -13.81 61.19 -35.82
CA LYS A 167 -13.10 62.41 -36.23
C LYS A 167 -13.55 62.92 -37.60
N ARG A 168 -13.86 62.01 -38.54
CA ARG A 168 -14.34 62.37 -39.88
C ARG A 168 -15.78 62.87 -39.89
N LEU A 169 -16.66 62.24 -39.10
CA LEU A 169 -18.08 62.60 -39.02
C LEU A 169 -18.33 63.84 -38.16
N PHE A 170 -17.55 64.00 -37.09
CA PHE A 170 -17.70 65.04 -36.09
C PHE A 170 -16.37 65.80 -35.94
N PRO A 171 -16.17 66.93 -36.65
CA PRO A 171 -14.90 67.66 -36.63
C PRO A 171 -14.55 68.25 -35.25
N GLY A 172 -15.51 68.32 -34.33
CA GLY A 172 -15.29 68.72 -32.94
C GLY A 172 -14.65 67.63 -32.05
N VAL A 173 -14.25 66.49 -32.60
CA VAL A 173 -13.54 65.41 -31.87
C VAL A 173 -12.04 65.63 -31.94
N ARG A 174 -11.41 65.96 -30.80
CA ARG A 174 -9.96 66.24 -30.73
C ARG A 174 -9.13 64.95 -30.69
N GLY A 175 -9.56 63.95 -29.93
CA GLY A 175 -8.88 62.66 -29.81
C GLY A 175 -8.97 62.07 -28.42
N ARG A 176 -8.21 61.01 -28.14
CA ARG A 176 -8.16 60.41 -26.79
C ARG A 176 -7.24 61.22 -25.89
N LEU A 177 -7.54 61.20 -24.59
CA LEU A 177 -6.71 61.86 -23.59
C LEU A 177 -5.25 61.37 -23.62
N ILE A 178 -5.03 60.05 -23.76
CA ILE A 178 -3.68 59.46 -23.90
C ILE A 178 -2.89 59.98 -25.11
N ASP A 179 -3.56 60.35 -26.20
CA ASP A 179 -2.92 60.85 -27.41
C ASP A 179 -2.63 62.36 -27.32
N LEU A 180 -3.39 63.08 -26.49
CA LEU A 180 -3.37 64.54 -26.36
C LEU A 180 -2.51 65.06 -25.21
N CYS A 181 -2.10 64.19 -24.29
CA CYS A 181 -1.26 64.55 -23.16
C CYS A 181 -0.09 63.57 -23.00
N LYS A 182 1.08 64.09 -22.61
CA LYS A 182 2.28 63.28 -22.39
C LYS A 182 2.91 63.64 -21.05
N PRO A 183 3.37 62.66 -20.26
CA PRO A 183 4.16 62.95 -19.08
C PRO A 183 5.48 63.61 -19.48
N THR A 184 5.87 64.65 -18.76
CA THR A 184 7.14 65.39 -18.96
C THR A 184 8.38 64.50 -18.86
N GLN A 185 8.32 63.43 -18.07
CA GLN A 185 9.40 62.46 -17.89
C GLN A 185 8.82 61.04 -17.83
N GLN A 186 9.51 60.06 -18.44
CA GLN A 186 9.06 58.67 -18.54
C GLN A 186 8.81 58.01 -17.17
N LYS A 187 9.53 58.43 -16.13
CA LYS A 187 9.35 57.94 -14.75
C LYS A 187 7.94 58.21 -14.20
N TYR A 188 7.22 59.20 -14.74
CA TYR A 188 5.86 59.54 -14.31
C TYR A 188 4.78 58.79 -15.08
N ASN A 189 5.10 58.05 -16.15
CA ASN A 189 4.12 57.34 -16.98
C ASN A 189 3.15 56.49 -16.15
N ARG A 190 3.69 55.67 -15.23
CA ARG A 190 2.85 54.80 -14.39
C ARG A 190 1.93 55.60 -13.48
N ALA A 191 2.43 56.69 -12.88
CA ALA A 191 1.65 57.54 -12.00
C ALA A 191 0.51 58.25 -12.75
N VAL A 192 0.79 58.76 -13.95
CA VAL A 192 -0.20 59.42 -14.81
C VAL A 192 -1.27 58.41 -15.27
N THR A 193 -0.89 57.24 -15.78
CA THR A 193 -1.85 56.21 -16.23
C THR A 193 -2.75 55.71 -15.09
N VAL A 194 -2.17 55.44 -13.91
CA VAL A 194 -2.95 54.97 -12.75
C VAL A 194 -3.92 56.04 -12.27
N SER A 195 -3.51 57.31 -12.27
CA SER A 195 -4.34 58.41 -11.74
C SER A 195 -5.48 58.80 -12.69
N ALA A 196 -5.22 58.81 -13.99
CA ALA A 196 -6.25 59.06 -14.99
C ALA A 196 -7.21 57.87 -15.15
N GLY A 197 -6.75 56.65 -14.89
CA GLY A 197 -7.57 55.43 -14.84
C GLY A 197 -8.45 55.27 -16.08
N LYS A 198 -9.78 55.18 -15.88
CA LYS A 198 -10.77 55.00 -16.96
C LYS A 198 -10.84 56.18 -17.94
N PHE A 199 -10.29 57.34 -17.58
CA PHE A 199 -10.28 58.54 -18.44
C PHE A 199 -9.08 58.60 -19.40
N MET A 200 -8.09 57.71 -19.27
CA MET A 200 -6.99 57.62 -20.26
C MET A 200 -7.52 57.39 -21.69
N ASP A 201 -8.59 56.59 -21.79
CA ASP A 201 -9.30 56.26 -23.01
C ASP A 201 -10.48 57.18 -23.33
N ALA A 202 -10.68 58.25 -22.55
CA ALA A 202 -11.74 59.21 -22.79
C ALA A 202 -11.45 60.06 -24.03
N ILE A 203 -12.50 60.38 -24.79
CA ILE A 203 -12.41 61.21 -25.98
C ILE A 203 -12.69 62.66 -25.61
N VAL A 204 -11.75 63.55 -25.92
CA VAL A 204 -11.91 64.99 -25.76
C VAL A 204 -12.66 65.55 -26.96
N VAL A 205 -13.72 66.30 -26.70
CA VAL A 205 -14.60 66.92 -27.71
C VAL A 205 -14.79 68.40 -27.41
N ASP A 206 -15.10 69.21 -28.42
CA ASP A 206 -15.23 70.65 -28.26
C ASP A 206 -16.47 71.04 -27.45
N THR A 207 -17.62 70.38 -27.68
CA THR A 207 -18.91 70.74 -27.07
C THR A 207 -19.65 69.51 -26.52
N GLN A 208 -20.55 69.75 -25.57
CA GLN A 208 -21.44 68.70 -25.04
C GLN A 208 -22.31 68.07 -26.15
N ASN A 209 -22.81 68.88 -27.10
CA ASN A 209 -23.62 68.40 -28.22
C ASN A 209 -22.84 67.40 -29.09
N THR A 210 -21.60 67.72 -29.44
CA THR A 210 -20.72 66.80 -30.20
C THR A 210 -20.50 65.49 -29.44
N GLY A 211 -20.33 65.55 -28.11
CA GLY A 211 -20.24 64.37 -27.26
C GLY A 211 -21.50 63.49 -27.32
N TYR A 212 -22.69 64.10 -27.24
CA TYR A 212 -23.96 63.37 -27.36
C TYR A 212 -24.13 62.70 -28.72
N GLU A 213 -23.79 63.40 -29.81
CA GLU A 213 -23.82 62.84 -31.17
C GLU A 213 -22.86 61.66 -31.32
N CYS A 214 -21.65 61.75 -30.76
CA CYS A 214 -20.71 60.64 -30.75
C CYS A 214 -21.22 59.44 -29.94
N ILE A 215 -21.81 59.67 -28.76
CA ILE A 215 -22.41 58.60 -27.94
C ILE A 215 -23.57 57.93 -28.69
N LYS A 216 -24.41 58.72 -29.38
CA LYS A 216 -25.51 58.21 -30.20
C LYS A 216 -24.98 57.32 -31.32
N TYR A 217 -23.97 57.79 -32.05
CA TYR A 217 -23.31 57.01 -33.10
C TYR A 217 -22.75 55.68 -32.58
N LEU A 218 -22.02 55.71 -31.45
CA LEU A 218 -21.45 54.48 -30.86
C LEU A 218 -22.52 53.46 -30.44
N ARG A 219 -23.68 53.95 -29.96
CA ARG A 219 -24.82 53.10 -29.59
C ARG A 219 -25.49 52.48 -30.81
N GLU A 220 -25.72 53.27 -31.86
CA GLU A 220 -26.32 52.80 -33.12
C GLU A 220 -25.46 51.74 -33.81
N HIS A 221 -24.14 51.93 -33.79
CA HIS A 221 -23.17 50.99 -34.37
C HIS A 221 -22.72 49.87 -33.41
N ARG A 222 -23.28 49.81 -32.19
CA ARG A 222 -22.98 48.78 -31.17
C ARG A 222 -21.49 48.60 -30.86
N VAL A 223 -20.70 49.68 -30.94
CA VAL A 223 -19.24 49.64 -30.73
C VAL A 223 -18.89 49.66 -29.23
N GLY A 224 -19.84 50.04 -28.37
CA GLY A 224 -19.66 50.13 -26.93
C GLY A 224 -19.73 51.57 -26.42
N SER A 225 -19.65 51.74 -25.09
CA SER A 225 -19.70 53.06 -24.46
C SER A 225 -18.30 53.53 -24.05
N ARG A 226 -18.05 54.83 -24.16
CA ARG A 226 -16.80 55.46 -23.72
C ARG A 226 -17.07 56.81 -23.09
N HIS A 227 -16.09 57.30 -22.34
CA HIS A 227 -16.17 58.59 -21.68
C HIS A 227 -15.85 59.70 -22.70
N PHE A 228 -16.65 60.76 -22.67
CA PHE A 228 -16.44 61.95 -23.49
C PHE A 228 -16.22 63.16 -22.58
N ILE A 229 -15.19 63.95 -22.86
CA ILE A 229 -14.83 65.14 -22.08
C ILE A 229 -15.07 66.36 -22.96
N PRO A 230 -16.17 67.10 -22.77
CA PRO A 230 -16.44 68.33 -23.50
C PRO A 230 -15.60 69.49 -22.97
N LEU A 231 -14.85 70.17 -23.82
CA LEU A 231 -14.01 71.31 -23.45
C LEU A 231 -14.84 72.56 -23.11
N LYS A 232 -15.89 72.84 -23.89
CA LYS A 232 -16.80 73.95 -23.58
C LYS A 232 -17.72 73.57 -22.40
N GLY A 233 -17.62 74.36 -21.33
CA GLY A 233 -18.47 74.20 -20.15
C GLY A 233 -17.95 73.20 -19.11
N ILE A 234 -16.73 72.67 -19.28
CA ILE A 234 -16.08 71.90 -18.21
C ILE A 234 -15.79 72.81 -17.01
N ARG A 235 -16.19 72.37 -15.83
CA ARG A 235 -15.89 73.04 -14.56
C ARG A 235 -14.75 72.28 -13.88
N SER A 236 -13.51 72.63 -14.23
CA SER A 236 -12.35 72.12 -13.50
C SER A 236 -12.32 72.72 -12.11
N LYS A 237 -11.91 71.93 -11.11
CA LYS A 237 -11.69 72.45 -9.76
C LYS A 237 -10.38 73.23 -9.77
N PRO A 238 -10.32 74.44 -9.18
CA PRO A 238 -9.07 75.17 -9.11
C PRO A 238 -8.03 74.35 -8.36
N VAL A 239 -6.86 74.19 -8.96
CA VAL A 239 -5.74 73.46 -8.35
C VAL A 239 -5.31 74.19 -7.09
N ASN A 240 -5.26 73.49 -5.96
CA ASN A 240 -4.80 74.06 -4.70
C ASN A 240 -3.28 74.31 -4.78
N THR A 241 -2.89 75.59 -4.93
CA THR A 241 -1.50 76.01 -5.07
C THR A 241 -0.66 75.76 -3.81
N TYR A 242 -1.26 75.62 -2.63
CA TYR A 242 -0.56 75.24 -1.40
C TYR A 242 0.06 73.84 -1.49
N LEU A 243 -0.51 72.95 -2.30
CA LEU A 243 0.04 71.60 -2.48
C LEU A 243 1.40 71.61 -3.20
N ARG A 244 1.77 72.71 -3.87
CA ARG A 244 3.07 72.88 -4.52
C ARG A 244 4.20 73.25 -3.55
N SER A 245 3.88 73.76 -2.36
CA SER A 245 4.87 74.16 -1.34
C SER A 245 5.09 73.09 -0.27
N LEU A 246 4.44 71.93 -0.38
CA LEU A 246 4.59 70.82 0.55
C LEU A 246 6.02 70.27 0.54
N LYS A 247 6.56 70.01 1.74
CA LYS A 247 7.80 69.25 1.93
C LYS A 247 7.46 67.77 2.11
N PRO A 248 8.25 66.83 1.57
CA PRO A 248 9.55 67.01 0.92
C PRO A 248 9.48 67.54 -0.53
N ARG A 249 10.55 68.23 -0.96
CA ARG A 249 10.67 69.00 -2.21
C ARG A 249 10.66 68.15 -3.49
N ASN A 250 10.45 66.84 -3.38
CA ASN A 250 10.42 65.86 -4.47
C ASN A 250 9.00 65.45 -4.88
N ILE A 251 7.96 65.99 -4.23
CA ILE A 251 6.55 65.74 -4.58
C ILE A 251 6.07 66.84 -5.53
N HIS A 252 5.48 66.44 -6.65
CA HIS A 252 4.93 67.34 -7.66
C HIS A 252 3.46 66.97 -7.90
N LEU A 253 2.62 67.95 -8.22
CA LEU A 253 1.25 67.67 -8.64
C LEU A 253 1.25 67.01 -10.02
N LEU A 254 0.29 66.09 -10.24
CA LEU A 254 0.16 65.41 -11.53
C LEU A 254 -0.08 66.39 -12.69
N VAL A 255 -0.87 67.43 -12.46
CA VAL A 255 -1.12 68.50 -13.44
C VAL A 255 0.15 69.26 -13.83
N ASP A 256 1.21 69.24 -13.02
CA ASP A 256 2.47 69.93 -13.29
C ASP A 256 3.47 69.04 -14.05
N VAL A 257 3.23 67.72 -14.07
CA VAL A 257 4.09 66.75 -14.77
C VAL A 257 3.47 66.23 -16.07
N ILE A 258 2.29 66.73 -16.46
CA ILE A 258 1.61 66.41 -17.71
C ILE A 258 1.73 67.59 -18.67
N GLU A 259 2.30 67.33 -19.84
CA GLU A 259 2.41 68.27 -20.96
C GLU A 259 1.22 68.07 -21.91
N CYS A 260 0.51 69.15 -22.23
CA CYS A 260 -0.59 69.16 -23.19
C CYS A 260 -0.79 70.57 -23.77
N GLU A 261 -1.46 70.66 -24.90
CA GLU A 261 -1.82 71.93 -25.54
C GLU A 261 -2.73 72.78 -24.64
N ALA A 262 -2.65 74.11 -24.76
CA ALA A 262 -3.40 75.04 -23.91
C ALA A 262 -4.92 74.80 -23.95
N ASP A 263 -5.45 74.45 -25.13
CA ASP A 263 -6.88 74.19 -25.35
C ASP A 263 -7.35 72.89 -24.67
N ILE A 264 -6.44 71.97 -24.35
CA ILE A 264 -6.74 70.66 -23.75
C ILE A 264 -6.56 70.68 -22.22
N LYS A 265 -5.83 71.66 -21.67
CA LYS A 265 -5.60 71.81 -20.22
C LYS A 265 -6.86 71.66 -19.36
N PRO A 266 -8.04 72.18 -19.74
CA PRO A 266 -9.26 72.01 -18.94
C PRO A 266 -9.70 70.55 -18.78
N ALA A 267 -9.35 69.65 -19.71
CA ALA A 267 -9.67 68.22 -19.64
C ALA A 267 -8.74 67.42 -18.72
N VAL A 268 -7.60 68.00 -18.33
CA VAL A 268 -6.56 67.36 -17.51
C VAL A 268 -6.65 67.80 -16.03
N GLN A 269 -7.29 68.95 -15.77
CA GLN A 269 -7.43 69.57 -14.44
C GLN A 269 -8.69 69.14 -13.70
#